data_AF-A0A7S2WHW3-F1
#
_entry.id   AF-A0A7S2WHW3-F1
#
_cell.length_a   1.000
_cell.length_b   1.000
_cell.length_c   1.000
_cell.angle_alpha   90.00
_cell.angle_beta   90.00
_cell.angle_gamma   90.00
#
_symmetry.space_group_name_H-M   'P 1'
#
loop_
_entity.id
_entity.type
_entity.pdbx_description
1 polymer ?
#
loop_
_entity_poly.entity_id
_entity_poly.type
_entity_poly.pdbx_seq_one_letter_code
_entity_poly.pdbx_strand_id
1 'polypeptide(L)'
;MAASTTRINLADPVSVDEVFFQAEDELVRVTPTFKHDEVEFISGRFGPFKPNVPVEIPLWFAVTLRKRQQCKIHPPEWMNYDHLKEVYAEEQRDTRTFVDLPFHYIEIASSIFKVASEDVEDLHHVRPALEDVQNIRMDKIRQGLDNVAKMVSEDELVTNINFTNISAMEIYIIRPFLTKALNEFYRFGQKPTDSAIRRSIATRRRYSDALSSSSAHPASTPRPAADPGVGAAAAAEDGPVVSTRKLR
;
A
#
# COMPACT_ATOMS: atom_id res chain seq x y z
N MET A 1 -30.42 11.47 -16.90
CA MET A 1 -28.97 11.67 -16.76
C MET A 1 -28.46 10.65 -15.76
N ALA A 2 -27.80 9.59 -16.21
CA ALA A 2 -27.23 8.60 -15.31
C ALA A 2 -25.93 9.17 -14.74
N ALA A 3 -25.88 9.33 -13.42
CA ALA A 3 -24.65 9.69 -12.73
C ALA A 3 -23.66 8.53 -12.92
N SER A 4 -22.60 8.79 -13.67
CA SER A 4 -21.46 7.88 -13.78
C SER A 4 -20.77 7.86 -12.43
N THR A 5 -21.16 6.92 -11.57
CA THR A 5 -20.42 6.60 -10.35
C THR A 5 -19.09 6.01 -10.78
N THR A 6 -18.08 6.86 -10.97
CA THR A 6 -16.69 6.46 -11.06
C THR A 6 -16.37 5.71 -9.77
N ARG A 7 -16.29 4.37 -9.86
CA ARG A 7 -15.67 3.57 -8.81
C ARG A 7 -14.21 4.01 -8.77
N ILE A 8 -13.81 4.67 -7.69
CA ILE A 8 -12.39 4.90 -7.42
C ILE A 8 -11.76 3.51 -7.32
N ASN A 9 -10.99 3.11 -8.32
CA ASN A 9 -10.20 1.90 -8.24
C ASN A 9 -9.10 2.17 -7.21
N LEU A 10 -9.31 1.71 -5.97
CA LEU A 10 -8.28 1.65 -4.91
C LEU A 10 -7.07 0.75 -5.29
N ALA A 11 -7.02 0.24 -6.52
CA ALA A 11 -6.06 -0.74 -7.00
C ALA A 11 -4.79 -0.11 -7.60
N ASP A 12 -4.83 1.17 -7.95
CA ASP A 12 -3.66 1.84 -8.51
C ASP A 12 -2.71 2.25 -7.37
N PRO A 13 -1.44 1.79 -7.40
CA PRO A 13 -0.46 2.19 -6.40
C PRO A 13 -0.26 3.71 -6.48
N VAL A 14 -0.36 4.38 -5.34
CA VAL A 14 -0.06 5.81 -5.19
C VAL A 14 1.26 6.12 -5.87
N SER A 15 1.35 7.13 -6.71
CA SER A 15 2.61 7.48 -7.38
C SER A 15 3.53 8.29 -6.46
N VAL A 16 4.84 8.34 -6.76
CA VAL A 16 5.78 9.23 -6.03
C VAL A 16 5.29 10.67 -6.09
N ASP A 17 4.83 11.12 -7.26
CA ASP A 17 4.35 12.49 -7.45
C ASP A 17 3.12 12.80 -6.60
N GLU A 18 2.25 11.82 -6.34
CA GLU A 18 1.10 11.98 -5.44
C GLU A 18 1.54 12.13 -3.97
N VAL A 19 2.61 11.46 -3.56
CA VAL A 19 3.17 11.63 -2.20
C VAL A 19 3.76 13.04 -2.04
N PHE A 20 4.50 13.52 -3.05
CA PHE A 20 4.99 14.90 -3.08
C PHE A 20 3.84 15.91 -3.11
N PHE A 21 2.80 15.67 -3.90
CA PHE A 21 1.62 16.51 -3.97
C PHE A 21 0.90 16.62 -2.61
N GLN A 22 0.84 15.55 -1.83
CA GLN A 22 0.29 15.60 -0.47
C GLN A 22 1.15 16.46 0.47
N ALA A 23 2.48 16.36 0.34
CA ALA A 23 3.41 17.15 1.13
C ALA A 23 3.41 18.65 0.78
N GLU A 24 2.86 19.04 -0.38
CA GLU A 24 2.85 20.44 -0.83
C GLU A 24 1.97 21.37 0.02
N ASP A 25 0.99 20.82 0.72
CA ASP A 25 0.10 21.57 1.62
C ASP A 25 0.74 21.85 3.00
N GLU A 26 1.89 21.24 3.30
CA GLU A 26 2.62 21.49 4.54
C GLU A 26 3.11 22.94 4.62
N LEU A 27 2.94 23.56 5.78
CA LEU A 27 3.31 24.95 5.98
C LEU A 27 4.82 25.07 6.21
N VAL A 28 5.43 26.00 5.47
CA VAL A 28 6.84 26.34 5.61
C VAL A 28 7.01 27.84 5.81
N ARG A 29 8.04 28.20 6.57
CA ARG A 29 8.36 29.59 6.87
C ARG A 29 9.21 30.19 5.76
N VAL A 30 8.80 31.35 5.24
CA VAL A 30 9.55 32.09 4.22
C VAL A 30 9.71 33.55 4.60
N THR A 31 10.76 34.20 4.11
CA THR A 31 10.89 35.66 4.14
C THR A 31 10.74 36.21 2.72
N PRO A 32 9.65 36.94 2.41
CA PRO A 32 9.45 37.54 1.10
C PRO A 32 10.34 38.77 0.90
N THR A 33 10.67 39.07 -0.35
CA THR A 33 11.40 40.28 -0.77
C THR A 33 10.49 41.36 -1.35
N PHE A 34 9.20 41.05 -1.52
CA PHE A 34 8.19 41.91 -2.10
C PHE A 34 7.13 42.32 -1.07
N LYS A 35 6.38 43.36 -1.43
CA LYS A 35 5.20 43.81 -0.68
C LYS A 35 3.94 43.40 -1.42
N HIS A 36 3.02 42.75 -0.75
CA HIS A 36 1.69 42.42 -1.26
C HIS A 36 0.73 42.24 -0.09
N ASP A 37 -0.53 42.58 -0.29
CA ASP A 37 -1.56 42.34 0.73
C ASP A 37 -1.85 40.83 0.87
N GLU A 38 -2.72 40.47 1.81
CA GLU A 38 -3.13 39.09 1.99
C GLU A 38 -3.79 38.54 0.72
N VAL A 39 -3.47 37.30 0.37
CA VAL A 39 -4.06 36.59 -0.77
C VAL A 39 -5.02 35.53 -0.23
N GLU A 40 -6.25 35.56 -0.71
CA GLU A 40 -7.28 34.58 -0.37
C GLU A 40 -7.33 33.46 -1.42
N PHE A 41 -7.08 32.23 -0.98
CA PHE A 41 -7.21 31.01 -1.77
C PHE A 41 -8.37 30.16 -1.22
N ILE A 42 -8.78 29.15 -2.00
CA ILE A 42 -9.78 28.17 -1.55
C ILE A 42 -9.30 27.43 -0.29
N SER A 43 -7.99 27.19 -0.19
CA SER A 43 -7.35 26.49 0.94
C SER A 43 -7.08 27.36 2.16
N GLY A 44 -7.25 28.68 2.07
CA GLY A 44 -6.97 29.60 3.17
C GLY A 44 -6.45 30.96 2.72
N ARG A 45 -6.11 31.80 3.70
CA ARG A 45 -5.54 33.13 3.45
C ARG A 45 -4.08 33.16 3.87
N PHE A 46 -3.24 33.76 3.02
CA PHE A 46 -1.80 33.83 3.23
C PHE A 46 -1.27 35.25 3.06
N GLY A 47 -0.40 35.67 3.97
CA GLY A 47 0.11 37.04 4.04
C GLY A 47 -0.40 37.77 5.28
N PRO A 48 -0.31 39.11 5.32
CA PRO A 48 0.23 39.99 4.29
C PRO A 48 1.74 39.80 4.08
N PHE A 49 2.21 39.97 2.84
CA PHE A 49 3.63 39.86 2.48
C PHE A 49 4.31 41.22 2.64
N LYS A 50 5.27 41.29 3.57
CA LYS A 50 6.10 42.47 3.78
C LYS A 50 7.57 42.10 3.62
N PRO A 51 8.37 42.89 2.88
CA PRO A 51 9.78 42.60 2.71
C PRO A 51 10.47 42.38 4.05
N ASN A 52 11.29 41.32 4.14
CA ASN A 52 12.07 40.97 5.32
C ASN A 52 11.26 40.57 6.57
N VAL A 53 9.94 40.35 6.45
CA VAL A 53 9.09 39.85 7.54
C VAL A 53 8.72 38.39 7.27
N PRO A 54 9.14 37.44 8.13
CA PRO A 54 8.79 36.04 7.92
C PRO A 54 7.27 35.78 7.95
N VAL A 55 6.81 34.89 7.09
CA VAL A 55 5.41 34.44 6.99
C VAL A 55 5.36 32.94 6.71
N GLU A 56 4.33 32.26 7.19
CA GLU A 56 4.09 30.84 6.91
C GLU A 56 3.12 30.69 5.75
N ILE A 57 3.52 29.88 4.77
CA ILE A 57 2.74 29.59 3.57
C ILE A 57 2.91 28.11 3.19
N PRO A 58 2.00 27.53 2.39
CA PRO A 58 2.15 26.16 1.93
C PRO A 58 3.41 25.99 1.07
N LEU A 59 3.99 24.80 1.11
CA LEU A 59 5.21 24.46 0.39
C LEU A 59 5.08 24.71 -1.12
N TRP A 60 3.96 24.38 -1.77
CA TRP A 60 3.75 24.68 -3.20
C TRP A 60 3.88 26.19 -3.50
N PHE A 61 3.40 27.02 -2.57
CA PHE A 61 3.42 28.47 -2.74
C PHE A 61 4.83 29.01 -2.51
N ALA A 62 5.51 28.54 -1.47
CA ALA A 62 6.91 28.85 -1.18
C ALA A 62 7.83 28.49 -2.36
N VAL A 63 7.69 27.28 -2.92
CA VAL A 63 8.44 26.81 -4.08
C VAL A 63 8.19 27.70 -5.30
N THR A 64 6.95 28.13 -5.52
CA THR A 64 6.59 29.00 -6.64
C THR A 64 7.21 30.39 -6.51
N LEU A 65 7.16 30.99 -5.31
CA LEU A 65 7.79 32.29 -5.02
C LEU A 65 9.32 32.20 -5.11
N ARG A 66 9.92 31.10 -4.64
CA ARG A 66 11.37 30.91 -4.71
C ARG A 66 11.87 30.79 -6.14
N LYS A 67 11.17 30.05 -7.02
CA LYS A 67 11.49 29.98 -8.46
C LYS A 67 11.47 31.35 -9.15
N ARG A 68 10.71 32.31 -8.61
CA ARG A 68 10.68 33.71 -9.07
C ARG A 68 11.66 34.62 -8.33
N GLN A 69 12.48 34.08 -7.44
CA GLN A 69 13.43 34.82 -6.58
C GLN A 69 12.75 35.87 -5.68
N GLN A 70 11.50 35.60 -5.27
CA GLN A 70 10.68 36.53 -4.48
C GLN A 70 10.66 36.21 -2.97
N CYS A 71 11.33 35.14 -2.53
CA CYS A 71 11.45 34.80 -1.13
C CYS A 71 12.72 33.99 -0.83
N LYS A 72 13.13 34.04 0.44
CA LYS A 72 14.05 33.09 1.06
C LYS A 72 13.22 32.04 1.81
N ILE A 73 13.47 30.76 1.56
CA ILE A 73 12.82 29.68 2.31
C ILE A 73 13.68 29.39 3.54
N HIS A 74 13.07 29.28 4.72
CA HIS A 74 13.79 28.85 5.92
C HIS A 74 13.64 27.33 6.05
N PRO A 75 14.75 26.58 6.19
CA PRO A 75 14.68 25.16 6.51
C PRO A 75 13.91 24.95 7.83
N PRO A 76 13.07 23.91 7.92
CA PRO A 76 12.42 23.55 9.18
C PRO A 76 13.42 23.28 10.30
N GLU A 77 13.00 23.43 11.56
CA GLU A 77 13.88 23.28 12.72
C GLU A 77 14.52 21.88 12.82
N TRP A 78 13.80 20.81 12.48
CA TRP A 78 14.33 19.46 12.45
C TRP A 78 15.37 19.22 11.34
N MET A 79 15.42 20.09 10.33
CA MET A 79 16.26 19.93 9.14
C MET A 79 17.65 20.57 9.33
N ASN A 80 18.30 20.24 10.45
CA ASN A 80 19.65 20.68 10.77
C ASN A 80 20.56 19.47 11.07
N TYR A 81 21.86 19.63 10.91
CA TYR A 81 22.80 18.52 11.02
C TYR A 81 22.84 17.92 12.43
N ASP A 82 22.85 18.76 13.47
CA ASP A 82 22.95 18.30 14.86
C ASP A 82 21.72 17.46 15.25
N HIS A 83 20.52 17.93 14.90
CA HIS A 83 19.28 17.21 15.16
C HIS A 83 19.19 15.90 14.37
N LEU A 84 19.53 15.90 13.08
CA LEU A 84 19.52 14.66 12.28
C LEU A 84 20.52 13.63 12.82
N LYS A 85 21.66 14.07 13.35
CA LYS A 85 22.63 13.21 14.00
C LYS A 85 22.11 12.63 15.32
N GLU A 86 21.39 13.41 16.11
CA GLU A 86 20.71 12.95 17.32
C GLU A 86 19.64 11.90 16.97
N VAL A 87 18.78 12.20 15.98
CA VAL A 87 17.76 11.27 15.46
C VAL A 87 18.40 9.96 15.01
N TYR A 88 19.48 10.02 14.24
CA TYR A 88 20.21 8.82 13.82
C TYR A 88 20.74 8.00 15.01
N ALA A 89 21.34 8.66 16.00
CA ALA A 89 21.87 7.98 17.19
C ALA A 89 20.77 7.36 18.06
N GLU A 90 19.59 7.99 18.13
CA GLU A 90 18.41 7.44 18.80
C GLU A 90 17.84 6.24 18.05
N GLU A 91 17.74 6.34 16.72
CA GLU A 91 17.24 5.29 15.85
C GLU A 91 18.12 4.03 15.90
N GLN A 92 19.44 4.19 16.11
CA GLN A 92 20.38 3.10 16.39
C GLN A 92 20.18 2.45 17.76
N ARG A 93 19.81 3.24 18.77
CA ARG A 93 19.75 2.79 20.17
C ARG A 93 18.48 1.99 20.45
N ASP A 94 17.34 2.47 19.96
CA ASP A 94 16.06 1.78 20.10
C ASP A 94 15.66 1.13 18.79
N THR A 95 15.55 -0.20 18.75
CA THR A 95 15.13 -0.95 17.56
C THR A 95 13.62 -1.15 17.46
N ARG A 96 12.84 -0.74 18.48
CA ARG A 96 11.41 -1.04 18.58
C ARG A 96 10.52 0.09 18.10
N THR A 97 10.93 1.34 18.33
CA THR A 97 10.18 2.53 17.96
C THR A 97 10.97 3.38 16.99
N PHE A 98 10.23 4.15 16.17
CA PHE A 98 10.79 5.15 15.28
C PHE A 98 10.81 6.49 16.00
N VAL A 99 11.93 7.20 15.89
CA VAL A 99 12.02 8.59 16.37
C VAL A 99 10.99 9.44 15.63
N ASP A 100 10.39 10.38 16.35
CA ASP A 100 9.37 11.27 15.80
C ASP A 100 9.99 12.24 14.80
N LEU A 101 9.45 12.26 13.59
CA LEU A 101 9.79 13.17 12.51
C LEU A 101 8.50 13.54 11.79
N PRO A 102 8.42 14.73 11.17
CA PRO A 102 7.25 15.11 10.40
C PRO A 102 6.91 14.08 9.33
N PHE A 103 5.61 13.83 9.15
CA PHE A 103 5.13 12.75 8.29
C PHE A 103 5.65 12.84 6.85
N HIS A 104 5.88 14.06 6.36
CA HIS A 104 6.38 14.36 5.02
C HIS A 104 7.83 14.88 5.00
N TYR A 105 8.67 14.49 5.96
CA TYR A 105 10.02 15.06 6.10
C TYR A 105 10.90 14.85 4.85
N ILE A 106 10.72 13.76 4.11
CA ILE A 106 11.48 13.46 2.89
C ILE A 106 11.09 14.37 1.73
N GLU A 107 9.80 14.54 1.54
CA GLU A 107 9.23 15.34 0.46
C GLU A 107 9.53 16.83 0.68
N ILE A 108 9.39 17.30 1.93
CA ILE A 108 9.74 18.66 2.33
C ILE A 108 11.23 18.92 2.08
N ALA A 109 12.12 18.07 2.61
CA ALA A 109 13.56 18.23 2.44
C ALA A 109 13.97 18.21 0.96
N SER A 110 13.46 17.24 0.20
CA SER A 110 13.75 17.10 -1.24
C SER A 110 13.29 18.31 -2.04
N SER A 111 12.11 18.85 -1.70
CA SER A 111 11.56 20.05 -2.35
C SER A 111 12.43 21.28 -2.07
N ILE A 112 12.86 21.47 -0.81
CA ILE A 112 13.75 22.58 -0.41
C ILE A 112 15.11 22.44 -1.08
N PHE A 113 15.73 21.26 -1.04
CA PHE A 113 17.02 21.01 -1.69
C PHE A 113 17.02 21.29 -3.19
N LYS A 114 15.87 21.13 -3.85
CA LYS A 114 15.73 21.37 -5.30
C LYS A 114 15.67 22.85 -5.67
N VAL A 115 15.14 23.72 -4.81
CA VAL A 115 14.88 25.14 -5.16
C VAL A 115 15.58 26.17 -4.27
N ALA A 116 16.06 25.75 -3.11
CA ALA A 116 16.60 26.62 -2.06
C ALA A 116 17.79 25.95 -1.35
N SER A 117 18.61 25.21 -2.09
CA SER A 117 19.84 24.57 -1.56
C SER A 117 20.77 25.55 -0.85
N GLU A 118 20.84 26.77 -1.36
CA GLU A 118 21.63 27.89 -0.88
C GLU A 118 21.07 28.56 0.37
N ASP A 119 19.81 28.29 0.71
CA ASP A 119 19.20 28.79 1.95
C ASP A 119 19.41 27.82 3.14
N VAL A 120 19.94 26.61 2.88
CA VAL A 120 20.21 25.58 3.89
C VAL A 120 21.63 25.73 4.43
N GLU A 121 21.75 25.85 5.75
CA GLU A 121 23.04 25.85 6.44
C GLU A 121 23.66 24.44 6.39
N ASP A 122 24.96 24.36 6.10
CA ASP A 122 25.72 23.11 6.05
C ASP A 122 25.09 21.98 5.22
N LEU A 123 24.51 22.31 4.05
CA LEU A 123 23.88 21.37 3.13
C LEU A 123 24.70 20.09 2.88
N HIS A 124 26.03 20.22 2.79
CA HIS A 124 26.97 19.11 2.57
C HIS A 124 26.93 18.04 3.68
N HIS A 125 26.55 18.41 4.90
CA HIS A 125 26.40 17.48 6.03
C HIS A 125 24.93 17.10 6.25
N VAL A 126 24.00 18.04 6.06
CA VAL A 126 22.56 17.80 6.25
C VAL A 126 22.03 16.75 5.28
N ARG A 127 22.41 16.82 3.99
CA ARG A 127 21.92 15.86 2.99
C ARG A 127 22.37 14.41 3.28
N PRO A 128 23.67 14.13 3.50
CA PRO A 128 24.10 12.79 3.90
C PRO A 128 23.47 12.32 5.22
N ALA A 129 23.37 13.18 6.22
CA ALA A 129 22.74 12.81 7.50
C ALA A 129 21.27 12.39 7.32
N LEU A 130 20.52 13.09 6.45
CA LEU A 130 19.15 12.72 6.12
C LEU A 130 19.06 11.38 5.36
N GLU A 131 20.02 11.10 4.48
CA GLU A 131 20.12 9.81 3.78
C GLU A 131 20.45 8.67 4.78
N ASP A 132 21.35 8.91 5.73
CA ASP A 132 21.67 7.95 6.79
C ASP A 132 20.45 7.63 7.66
N VAL A 133 19.67 8.65 8.04
CA VAL A 133 18.39 8.48 8.76
C VAL A 133 17.39 7.65 7.95
N GLN A 134 17.27 7.89 6.64
CA GLN A 134 16.41 7.06 5.77
C GLN A 134 16.87 5.61 5.73
N ASN A 135 18.18 5.38 5.55
CA ASN A 135 18.74 4.05 5.42
C ASN A 135 18.50 3.23 6.70
N ILE A 136 18.80 3.80 7.87
CA ILE A 136 18.59 3.10 9.13
C ILE A 136 17.11 2.81 9.41
N ARG A 137 16.21 3.73 9.08
CA ARG A 137 14.76 3.54 9.26
C ARG A 137 14.23 2.46 8.32
N MET A 138 14.67 2.44 7.06
CA MET A 138 14.34 1.38 6.12
C MET A 138 14.87 0.02 6.56
N ASP A 139 16.07 -0.04 7.13
CA ASP A 139 16.63 -1.27 7.69
C ASP A 139 15.85 -1.74 8.93
N LYS A 140 15.44 -0.81 9.79
CA LYS A 140 14.56 -1.11 10.94
C LYS A 140 13.20 -1.66 10.47
N ILE A 141 12.61 -1.07 9.43
CA ILE A 141 11.37 -1.60 8.83
C ILE A 141 11.59 -3.04 8.34
N ARG A 142 12.66 -3.31 7.58
CA ARG A 142 12.98 -4.67 7.09
C ARG A 142 13.11 -5.67 8.23
N GLN A 143 13.85 -5.32 9.28
CA GLN A 143 13.99 -6.15 10.48
C GLN A 143 12.65 -6.42 11.18
N GLY A 144 11.80 -5.39 11.28
CA GLY A 144 10.44 -5.53 11.80
C GLY A 144 9.60 -6.52 10.99
N LEU A 145 9.69 -6.47 9.66
CA LEU A 145 8.98 -7.39 8.77
C LEU A 145 9.53 -8.83 8.85
N ASP A 146 10.84 -9.00 8.97
CA ASP A 146 11.46 -10.32 9.17
C ASP A 146 11.01 -10.96 10.48
N ASN A 147 10.86 -10.17 11.54
CA ASN A 147 10.34 -10.64 12.82
C ASN A 147 8.87 -11.10 12.70
N VAL A 148 8.03 -10.33 11.99
CA VAL A 148 6.65 -10.74 11.69
C VAL A 148 6.62 -12.05 10.90
N ALA A 149 7.47 -12.20 9.88
CA ALA A 149 7.53 -13.42 9.09
C ALA A 149 7.93 -14.65 9.94
N LYS A 150 8.88 -14.48 10.88
CA LYS A 150 9.27 -15.52 11.84
C LYS A 150 8.11 -15.92 12.75
N MET A 151 7.41 -14.95 13.34
CA MET A 151 6.24 -15.22 14.20
C MET A 151 5.17 -16.01 13.46
N VAL A 152 4.86 -15.64 12.20
CA VAL A 152 3.89 -16.38 11.37
C VAL A 152 4.38 -17.80 11.07
N SER A 153 5.68 -17.99 10.83
CA SER A 153 6.24 -19.33 10.58
C SER A 153 6.21 -20.25 11.80
N GLU A 154 6.22 -19.67 13.00
CA GLU A 154 6.11 -20.37 14.28
C GLU A 154 4.63 -20.61 14.69
N ASP A 155 3.69 -20.45 13.75
CA ASP A 155 2.25 -20.65 13.93
C ASP A 155 1.61 -19.65 14.94
N GLU A 156 2.29 -18.53 15.24
CA GLU A 156 1.75 -17.45 16.06
C GLU A 156 0.82 -16.54 15.25
N LEU A 157 -0.32 -16.19 15.85
CA LEU A 157 -1.31 -15.32 15.22
C LEU A 157 -0.90 -13.85 15.36
N VAL A 158 -0.35 -13.27 14.29
CA VAL A 158 -0.09 -11.82 14.22
C VAL A 158 -1.38 -11.10 13.84
N THR A 159 -2.07 -10.52 14.83
CA THR A 159 -3.33 -9.77 14.61
C THR A 159 -3.13 -8.30 14.26
N ASN A 160 -2.02 -7.72 14.71
CA ASN A 160 -1.72 -6.32 14.53
C ASN A 160 -0.21 -6.11 14.36
N ILE A 161 0.13 -5.13 13.51
CA ILE A 161 1.48 -4.62 13.37
C ILE A 161 1.37 -3.13 13.60
N ASN A 162 2.11 -2.63 14.58
CA ASN A 162 2.10 -1.21 14.91
C ASN A 162 3.26 -0.50 14.22
N PHE A 163 2.95 0.55 13.47
CA PHE A 163 3.93 1.45 12.87
C PHE A 163 3.67 2.86 13.40
N THR A 164 4.32 3.23 14.50
CA THR A 164 4.27 4.61 15.02
C THR A 164 5.37 5.43 14.36
N ASN A 165 5.09 6.70 14.06
CA ASN A 165 6.07 7.68 13.55
C ASN A 165 6.75 7.28 12.24
N ILE A 166 6.09 6.50 11.38
CA ILE A 166 6.59 6.18 10.04
C ILE A 166 6.19 7.30 9.05
N SER A 167 7.06 7.62 8.10
CA SER A 167 6.81 8.70 7.13
C SER A 167 5.99 8.25 5.92
N ALA A 168 5.44 9.23 5.19
CA ALA A 168 4.68 9.00 3.97
C ALA A 168 5.50 8.23 2.91
N MET A 169 6.75 8.65 2.67
CA MET A 169 7.66 7.98 1.73
C MET A 169 7.98 6.54 2.15
N GLU A 170 8.25 6.31 3.44
CA GLU A 170 8.52 4.97 3.98
C GLU A 170 7.33 4.05 3.76
N ILE A 171 6.12 4.51 4.12
CA ILE A 171 4.88 3.78 3.88
C ILE A 171 4.72 3.49 2.38
N TYR A 172 4.91 4.50 1.52
CA TYR A 172 4.79 4.34 0.07
C TYR A 172 5.68 3.22 -0.47
N ILE A 173 6.95 3.18 -0.06
CA ILE A 173 7.91 2.17 -0.48
C ILE A 173 7.48 0.76 -0.02
N ILE A 174 7.03 0.62 1.22
CA ILE A 174 6.82 -0.71 1.83
C ILE A 174 5.42 -1.27 1.54
N ARG A 175 4.42 -0.40 1.31
CA ARG A 175 3.00 -0.77 1.22
C ARG A 175 2.72 -1.87 0.19
N PRO A 176 3.23 -1.82 -1.06
CA PRO A 176 2.92 -2.84 -2.06
C PRO A 176 3.40 -4.25 -1.67
N PHE A 177 4.55 -4.33 -1.01
CA PHE A 177 5.10 -5.59 -0.51
C PHE A 177 4.33 -6.06 0.73
N LEU A 178 4.21 -5.18 1.73
CA LEU A 178 3.63 -5.49 3.03
C LEU A 178 2.19 -5.98 2.93
N THR A 179 1.36 -5.27 2.16
CA THR A 179 -0.06 -5.64 1.99
C THR A 179 -0.23 -6.99 1.30
N LYS A 180 0.59 -7.31 0.31
CA LYS A 180 0.59 -8.60 -0.37
C LYS A 180 1.05 -9.73 0.55
N ALA A 181 2.17 -9.54 1.25
CA ALA A 181 2.71 -10.53 2.18
C ALA A 181 1.73 -10.85 3.30
N LEU A 182 1.14 -9.83 3.93
CA LEU A 182 0.16 -10.01 5.00
C LEU A 182 -1.14 -10.66 4.52
N ASN A 183 -1.60 -10.36 3.30
CA ASN A 183 -2.77 -11.03 2.73
C ASN A 183 -2.51 -12.52 2.52
N GLU A 184 -1.31 -12.89 2.06
CA GLU A 184 -0.91 -14.28 1.95
C GLU A 184 -0.80 -14.96 3.32
N PHE A 185 -0.14 -14.33 4.29
CA PHE A 185 -0.07 -14.86 5.66
C PHE A 185 -1.45 -15.04 6.29
N TYR A 186 -2.36 -14.08 6.07
CA TYR A 186 -3.74 -14.18 6.53
C TYR A 186 -4.46 -15.36 5.85
N ARG A 187 -4.29 -15.54 4.53
CA ARG A 187 -4.87 -16.66 3.79
C ARG A 187 -4.37 -18.02 4.29
N PHE A 188 -3.09 -18.13 4.60
CA PHE A 188 -2.51 -19.38 5.14
C PHE A 188 -2.84 -19.61 6.62
N GLY A 189 -2.95 -18.54 7.40
CA GLY A 189 -3.34 -18.57 8.82
C GLY A 189 -4.81 -18.93 9.05
N GLN A 190 -5.67 -18.81 8.04
CA GLN A 190 -7.01 -19.38 8.07
C GLN A 190 -6.92 -20.92 7.98
N LYS A 191 -6.62 -21.59 9.10
CA LYS A 191 -6.91 -23.03 9.25
C LYS A 191 -8.39 -23.22 8.86
N PRO A 192 -8.74 -24.16 7.96
CA PRO A 192 -10.12 -24.36 7.57
C PRO A 192 -10.91 -24.58 8.85
N THR A 193 -11.81 -23.65 9.13
CA THR A 193 -12.65 -23.69 10.33
C THR A 193 -13.19 -25.10 10.47
N ASP A 194 -13.25 -25.66 11.68
CA ASP A 194 -13.74 -27.02 11.95
C ASP A 194 -15.11 -27.27 11.29
N SER A 195 -15.86 -26.22 10.95
CA SER A 195 -17.08 -26.23 10.13
C SER A 195 -16.90 -26.64 8.64
N ALA A 196 -15.77 -26.35 7.99
CA ALA A 196 -15.44 -26.80 6.63
C ALA A 196 -15.05 -28.29 6.61
N ILE A 197 -14.28 -28.74 7.62
CA ILE A 197 -13.93 -30.15 7.81
C ILE A 197 -15.18 -30.95 8.24
N ARG A 198 -16.01 -30.44 9.15
CA ARG A 198 -17.29 -31.06 9.52
C ARG A 198 -18.27 -31.12 8.34
N ARG A 199 -18.29 -30.10 7.47
CA ARG A 199 -19.09 -30.13 6.23
C ARG A 199 -18.59 -31.21 5.27
N SER A 200 -17.28 -31.34 5.06
CA SER A 200 -16.74 -32.39 4.19
C SER A 200 -16.95 -33.80 4.77
N ILE A 201 -16.82 -33.98 6.09
CA ILE A 201 -17.12 -35.25 6.79
C ILE A 201 -18.63 -35.56 6.74
N ALA A 202 -19.50 -34.58 6.95
CA ALA A 202 -20.95 -34.75 6.88
C ALA A 202 -21.43 -35.10 5.47
N THR A 203 -20.84 -34.49 4.43
CA THR A 203 -21.12 -34.85 3.03
C THR A 203 -20.64 -36.27 2.71
N ARG A 204 -19.49 -36.69 3.25
CA ARG A 204 -18.95 -38.06 3.09
C ARG A 204 -19.82 -39.11 3.81
N ARG A 205 -20.33 -38.80 5.00
CA ARG A 205 -21.30 -39.65 5.73
C ARG A 205 -22.62 -39.77 5.00
N ARG A 206 -23.18 -38.67 4.49
CA ARG A 206 -24.42 -38.69 3.70
C ARG A 206 -24.31 -39.53 2.42
N TYR A 207 -23.15 -39.54 1.76
CA TYR A 207 -22.91 -40.40 0.60
C TYR A 207 -22.84 -41.89 1.00
N SER A 208 -22.18 -42.20 2.12
CA SER A 208 -22.12 -43.57 2.67
C SER A 208 -23.50 -44.10 3.09
N ASP A 209 -24.34 -43.26 3.71
CA ASP A 209 -25.68 -43.62 4.16
C ASP A 209 -26.69 -43.78 2.99
N ALA A 210 -26.47 -43.05 1.89
CA ALA A 210 -27.22 -43.22 0.65
C ALA A 210 -26.88 -44.53 -0.10
N LEU A 211 -25.63 -44.99 -0.01
CA LEU A 211 -25.20 -46.26 -0.61
C LEU A 211 -25.69 -47.49 0.19
N SER A 212 -25.82 -47.39 1.51
CA SER A 212 -26.34 -48.48 2.35
C SER A 212 -27.87 -48.64 2.28
N SER A 213 -28.61 -47.55 2.06
CA SER A 213 -30.08 -47.55 1.88
C SER A 213 -30.55 -48.01 0.48
N SER A 214 -29.65 -48.11 -0.50
CA SER A 214 -29.95 -48.59 -1.86
C SER A 214 -29.91 -50.13 -2.02
N SER A 215 -29.86 -50.89 -0.91
CA SER A 215 -29.84 -52.37 -0.94
C SER A 215 -31.21 -53.03 -0.69
N ALA A 216 -32.30 -52.27 -0.62
CA ALA A 216 -33.64 -52.84 -0.46
C ALA A 216 -34.26 -53.22 -1.81
N HIS A 217 -34.33 -54.53 -2.07
CA HIS A 217 -35.08 -55.17 -3.15
C HIS A 217 -36.51 -54.63 -3.31
N PRO A 218 -36.99 -54.44 -4.55
CA PRO A 218 -38.42 -54.58 -4.86
C PRO A 218 -38.67 -55.89 -5.62
N ALA A 219 -39.60 -56.68 -5.10
CA ALA A 219 -40.10 -57.92 -5.69
C ALA A 219 -41.18 -57.69 -6.77
N SER A 220 -41.24 -58.63 -7.73
CA SER A 220 -42.37 -59.05 -8.61
C SER A 220 -42.92 -58.04 -9.66
N THR A 221 -42.49 -58.13 -10.94
CA THR A 221 -43.09 -58.83 -12.14
C THR A 221 -44.14 -58.00 -12.94
N PRO A 222 -44.41 -58.23 -14.25
CA PRO A 222 -43.91 -59.28 -15.15
C PRO A 222 -43.36 -58.79 -16.52
N ARG A 223 -42.80 -59.76 -17.26
CA ARG A 223 -42.11 -59.71 -18.56
C ARG A 223 -43.08 -59.61 -19.75
N PRO A 224 -42.80 -58.82 -20.81
CA PRO A 224 -43.32 -59.09 -22.15
C PRO A 224 -42.25 -59.75 -23.04
N ALA A 225 -42.72 -60.62 -23.92
CA ALA A 225 -41.91 -61.40 -24.85
C ALA A 225 -41.46 -60.57 -26.08
N ALA A 226 -40.29 -60.90 -26.62
CA ALA A 226 -39.85 -60.58 -27.98
C ALA A 226 -40.82 -61.27 -28.99
N ASP A 227 -41.03 -60.83 -30.22
CA ASP A 227 -40.11 -60.40 -31.29
C ASP A 227 -41.01 -59.99 -32.52
N PRO A 228 -40.55 -59.89 -33.79
CA PRO A 228 -39.66 -58.91 -34.42
C PRO A 228 -40.30 -58.24 -35.69
N GLY A 229 -39.66 -57.22 -36.28
CA GLY A 229 -39.74 -57.00 -37.74
C GLY A 229 -39.84 -55.57 -38.31
N VAL A 230 -38.76 -55.19 -39.01
CA VAL A 230 -38.68 -54.46 -40.30
C VAL A 230 -38.89 -52.93 -40.32
N GLY A 231 -37.86 -52.19 -40.79
CA GLY A 231 -38.08 -50.95 -41.56
C GLY A 231 -37.04 -49.83 -41.48
N ALA A 232 -35.96 -49.96 -42.27
CA ALA A 232 -35.32 -48.95 -43.13
C ALA A 232 -34.89 -47.52 -42.67
N ALA A 233 -33.77 -47.09 -43.30
CA ALA A 233 -33.28 -45.73 -43.61
C ALA A 233 -32.47 -44.99 -42.51
N ALA A 234 -31.13 -44.85 -42.65
CA ALA A 234 -30.39 -43.78 -43.38
C ALA A 234 -30.38 -42.45 -42.56
N ALA A 235 -29.31 -41.67 -42.37
CA ALA A 235 -27.95 -41.56 -42.90
C ALA A 235 -27.10 -40.60 -42.01
N ALA A 236 -25.78 -40.58 -42.28
CA ALA A 236 -24.77 -39.51 -42.04
C ALA A 236 -24.43 -39.13 -40.57
N GLU A 237 -23.24 -39.46 -40.06
CA GLU A 237 -21.93 -38.81 -40.28
C GLU A 237 -21.91 -37.32 -39.88
N ASP A 238 -21.18 -36.96 -38.82
CA ASP A 238 -19.79 -36.48 -38.97
C ASP A 238 -19.13 -36.28 -37.58
N GLY A 239 -17.88 -36.73 -37.45
CA GLY A 239 -16.96 -36.28 -36.41
C GLY A 239 -15.83 -35.47 -37.07
N PRO A 240 -14.60 -35.52 -36.56
CA PRO A 240 -14.12 -34.93 -35.31
C PRO A 240 -13.00 -33.90 -35.61
N VAL A 241 -12.64 -32.97 -34.70
CA VAL A 241 -11.28 -32.40 -34.74
C VAL A 241 -10.74 -32.08 -33.34
N VAL A 242 -9.77 -32.91 -32.92
CA VAL A 242 -8.76 -32.62 -31.90
C VAL A 242 -7.64 -31.84 -32.58
N SER A 243 -7.18 -30.73 -32.00
CA SER A 243 -5.95 -30.06 -32.42
C SER A 243 -5.06 -29.72 -31.22
N THR A 244 -3.92 -30.41 -31.17
CA THR A 244 -2.79 -30.16 -30.27
C THR A 244 -1.78 -29.22 -30.96
N ARG A 245 -1.21 -28.27 -30.21
CA ARG A 245 0.05 -27.57 -30.56
C ARG A 245 0.71 -27.07 -29.27
N LYS A 246 1.65 -27.84 -28.70
CA LYS A 246 3.11 -27.77 -28.86
C LYS A 246 3.75 -26.44 -28.45
N LEU A 247 4.47 -26.56 -27.34
CA LEU A 247 5.55 -25.73 -26.82
C LEU A 247 6.57 -25.31 -27.89
N ARG A 248 6.93 -24.03 -27.86
CA ARG A 248 8.32 -23.58 -27.91
C ARG A 248 8.45 -22.27 -27.14
#